data_AF-V2Z091-F1
#
_entry.id   AF-V2Z091-F1
#
_cell.length_a   1.000
_cell.length_b   1.000
_cell.length_c   1.000
_cell.angle_alpha   90.00
_cell.angle_beta   90.00
_cell.angle_gamma   90.00
#
_symmetry.space_group_name_H-M   'P 1'
#
loop_
_entity.id
_entity.type
_entity.pdbx_description
1 polymer ?
#
loop_
_entity_poly.entity_id
_entity_poly.type
_entity_poly.pdbx_seq_one_letter_code
_entity_poly.pdbx_strand_id
1 'polypeptide(L)'
;MPGHSPSLEHLTTHPHTLQAGRHRDVPVVFLGVHEKGVRVLPEKEVGVALKEGGEQAVEEFLNKDDSTPYFAIDVDDRDLKVGDKQVSLEWVDPRAAVSSMDHFEAGIFAEARTLVDWNMRNKFCPGCGGRHYSMWAGWKLACSTLLPWNTNITGSGPVCPSGKGLHNYAHPRTDPVAIILTIDQTGERILLGRSRKFPPKLYSALAGFLEPAETFEDCVVREMWEEVGVKVWGIQYHSGQPWPYPANLMLGWYARGDSNKEIRLDLDNELEDAKWFTRGEILGILGHATGTKLDSKTFSEKMEEDQDRALKDKKDQIPISPPVKGSDKGEPDFRIPPDSAMAGVLIRDWAEGRIKFDAEDV
;
A
#
# COMPACT_ATOMS: atom_id res chain seq x y z
N MET A 1 -25.95 -0.12 -56.02
CA MET A 1 -25.01 0.73 -55.25
C MET A 1 -23.91 -0.18 -54.71
N PRO A 2 -22.63 0.01 -55.06
CA PRO A 2 -21.55 -0.78 -54.51
C PRO A 2 -21.23 -0.29 -53.10
N GLY A 3 -21.34 -1.19 -52.12
CA GLY A 3 -20.98 -0.93 -50.73
C GLY A 3 -19.46 -0.86 -50.59
N HIS A 4 -18.96 0.27 -50.08
CA HIS A 4 -17.59 0.40 -49.62
C HIS A 4 -17.36 -0.53 -48.43
N SER A 5 -16.56 -1.57 -48.65
CA SER A 5 -15.77 -2.21 -47.60
C SER A 5 -14.77 -1.18 -47.05
N PRO A 6 -14.65 -0.98 -45.72
CA PRO A 6 -13.62 -0.10 -45.19
C PRO A 6 -12.25 -0.70 -45.51
N SER A 7 -11.43 0.02 -46.25
CA SER A 7 -10.06 -0.38 -46.57
C SER A 7 -9.20 -0.36 -45.30
N LEU A 8 -8.34 -1.37 -45.19
CA LEU A 8 -7.39 -1.61 -44.08
C LEU A 8 -6.23 -0.60 -44.02
N GLU A 9 -6.39 0.60 -44.59
CA GLU A 9 -5.31 1.58 -44.78
C GLU A 9 -5.18 2.61 -43.64
N HIS A 10 -6.00 2.53 -42.59
CA HIS A 10 -5.94 3.44 -41.44
C HIS A 10 -5.13 2.93 -40.23
N LEU A 11 -4.39 1.83 -40.34
CA LEU A 11 -3.40 1.45 -39.34
C LEU A 11 -2.10 2.23 -39.57
N THR A 12 -2.18 3.54 -39.29
CA THR A 12 -1.08 4.50 -39.35
C THR A 12 0.11 4.00 -38.52
N THR A 13 1.15 3.62 -39.24
CA THR A 13 2.56 3.94 -39.02
C THR A 13 2.89 4.71 -37.73
N HIS A 14 3.65 4.01 -36.88
CA HIS A 14 4.38 4.43 -35.66
C HIS A 14 3.74 3.90 -34.37
N PRO A 15 4.27 2.78 -33.80
CA PRO A 15 4.04 2.52 -32.39
C PRO A 15 4.60 3.71 -31.62
N HIS A 16 3.73 4.48 -30.97
CA HIS A 16 4.12 5.60 -30.13
C HIS A 16 5.24 5.15 -29.19
N THR A 17 6.32 5.93 -29.11
CA THR A 17 7.55 5.65 -28.34
C THR A 17 7.27 5.39 -26.85
N LEU A 18 6.08 5.75 -26.35
CA LEU A 18 5.61 5.50 -24.97
C LEU A 18 4.68 4.28 -24.81
N GLN A 19 4.26 3.65 -25.91
CA GLN A 19 3.48 2.41 -25.90
C GLN A 19 4.35 1.14 -25.89
N ALA A 20 5.67 1.26 -25.84
CA ALA A 20 6.56 0.12 -26.04
C ALA A 20 7.87 0.19 -25.25
N GLY A 21 7.79 0.15 -23.91
CA GLY A 21 8.75 -0.65 -23.14
C GLY A 21 8.41 -2.13 -23.33
N ARG A 22 8.80 -2.70 -24.48
CA ARG A 22 8.39 -4.04 -24.92
C ARG A 22 8.80 -5.14 -23.93
N HIS A 23 7.80 -5.82 -23.39
CA HIS A 23 7.52 -7.27 -23.55
C HIS A 23 8.75 -8.19 -23.74
N ARG A 24 9.67 -8.21 -22.77
CA ARG A 24 10.59 -9.34 -22.43
C ARG A 24 11.57 -9.01 -21.29
N ASP A 25 11.83 -7.72 -21.06
CA ASP A 25 12.75 -7.23 -20.03
C ASP A 25 12.02 -6.51 -18.89
N VAL A 26 12.77 -5.80 -18.05
CA VAL A 26 12.28 -5.01 -16.90
C VAL A 26 11.24 -3.98 -17.36
N PRO A 27 10.04 -3.94 -16.75
CA PRO A 27 9.07 -2.89 -17.04
C PRO A 27 9.60 -1.53 -16.55
N VAL A 28 9.69 -0.56 -17.46
CA VAL A 28 9.79 0.86 -17.11
C VAL A 28 8.37 1.37 -16.92
N VAL A 29 8.08 1.89 -15.73
CA VAL A 29 6.79 2.45 -15.36
C VAL A 29 6.91 3.97 -15.33
N PHE A 30 5.99 4.66 -15.98
CA PHE A 30 5.85 6.11 -15.84
C PHE A 30 4.93 6.41 -14.66
N LEU A 31 5.37 7.22 -13.71
CA LEU A 31 4.59 7.58 -12.51
C LEU A 31 3.80 8.89 -12.70
N GLY A 32 4.20 9.71 -13.67
CA GLY A 32 3.57 11.01 -13.95
C GLY A 32 4.57 12.14 -13.91
N VAL A 33 4.07 13.38 -13.89
CA VAL A 33 4.89 14.59 -13.85
C VAL A 33 4.64 15.38 -12.60
N HIS A 34 5.70 15.78 -11.92
CA HIS A 34 5.64 16.74 -10.84
C HIS A 34 5.70 18.15 -11.42
N GLU A 35 4.59 18.86 -11.34
CA GLU A 35 4.51 20.30 -11.60
C GLU A 35 4.79 21.08 -10.31
N LYS A 36 5.51 22.20 -10.42
CA LYS A 36 5.92 22.99 -9.26
C LYS A 36 4.72 23.45 -8.43
N GLY A 37 4.70 23.06 -7.15
CA GLY A 37 3.63 23.43 -6.21
C GLY A 37 2.47 22.44 -6.16
N VAL A 38 2.50 21.37 -6.97
CA VAL A 38 1.51 20.28 -6.97
C VAL A 38 2.08 19.06 -6.23
N ARG A 39 1.36 18.52 -5.26
CA ARG A 39 1.81 17.37 -4.43
C ARG A 39 1.36 16.00 -4.96
N VAL A 40 1.07 15.91 -6.26
CA VAL A 40 0.62 14.71 -6.95
C VAL A 40 1.28 14.66 -8.33
N LEU A 41 1.31 13.48 -8.95
CA LEU A 41 1.88 13.27 -10.29
C LEU A 41 0.77 13.10 -11.34
N PRO A 42 0.19 14.18 -11.90
CA PRO A 42 -0.77 14.04 -13.00
C PRO A 42 -0.13 13.44 -14.27
N GLU A 43 -0.86 12.55 -14.95
CA GLU A 43 -0.48 11.98 -16.26
C GLU A 43 -1.08 12.78 -17.44
N LYS A 44 -2.24 13.41 -17.22
CA LYS A 44 -3.13 13.86 -18.32
C LYS A 44 -2.51 14.91 -19.23
N GLU A 45 -1.72 15.84 -18.70
CA GLU A 45 -1.23 16.98 -19.48
C GLU A 45 -0.11 16.58 -20.44
N VAL A 46 0.77 15.65 -20.04
CA VAL A 46 1.78 15.04 -20.94
C VAL A 46 1.11 14.23 -22.05
N GLY A 47 0.07 13.46 -21.71
CA GLY A 47 -0.67 12.67 -22.68
C GLY A 47 -1.34 13.50 -23.78
N VAL A 48 -1.71 14.74 -23.48
CA VAL A 48 -2.26 15.71 -24.45
C VAL A 48 -1.12 16.29 -25.31
N ALA A 49 -0.04 16.77 -24.68
CA ALA A 49 1.12 17.33 -25.39
C ALA A 49 1.70 16.35 -26.44
N LEU A 50 1.84 15.07 -26.06
CA LEU A 50 2.28 13.99 -26.96
C LEU A 50 1.37 13.80 -28.18
N LYS A 51 0.05 13.85 -27.97
CA LYS A 51 -0.93 13.63 -29.03
C LYS A 51 -1.00 14.80 -29.99
N GLU A 52 -0.80 16.01 -29.50
CA GLU A 52 -1.02 17.25 -30.26
C GLU A 52 0.24 17.77 -30.95
N GLY A 53 1.45 17.49 -30.43
CA GLY A 53 2.68 18.07 -30.98
C GLY A 53 3.96 17.22 -30.91
N GLY A 54 3.85 15.93 -30.59
CA GLY A 54 5.00 15.01 -30.62
C GLY A 54 6.07 15.32 -29.55
N GLU A 55 7.31 14.87 -29.78
CA GLU A 55 8.40 14.96 -28.79
C GLU A 55 8.74 16.41 -28.42
N GLN A 56 8.71 17.32 -29.38
CA GLN A 56 9.01 18.73 -29.16
C GLN A 56 7.98 19.40 -28.24
N ALA A 57 6.70 19.09 -28.38
CA ALA A 57 5.66 19.63 -27.49
C ALA A 57 5.78 19.10 -26.06
N VAL A 58 6.30 17.88 -25.86
CA VAL A 58 6.60 17.36 -24.53
C VAL A 58 7.78 18.10 -23.91
N GLU A 59 8.84 18.31 -24.68
CA GLU A 59 9.99 19.08 -24.21
C GLU A 59 9.59 20.51 -23.84
N GLU A 60 8.77 21.16 -24.67
CA GLU A 60 8.20 22.48 -24.37
C GLU A 60 7.33 22.47 -23.10
N PHE A 61 6.47 21.45 -22.93
CA PHE A 61 5.65 21.30 -21.72
C PHE A 61 6.51 21.13 -20.45
N LEU A 62 7.51 20.24 -20.49
CA LEU A 62 8.39 19.99 -19.35
C LEU A 62 9.20 21.24 -18.98
N ASN A 63 9.66 22.01 -19.98
CA ASN A 63 10.45 23.22 -19.77
C ASN A 63 9.64 24.43 -19.31
N LYS A 64 8.35 24.52 -19.67
CA LYS A 64 7.52 25.70 -19.40
C LYS A 64 7.22 25.89 -17.92
N ASP A 65 7.07 24.79 -17.18
CA ASP A 65 6.57 24.82 -15.79
C ASP A 65 7.56 24.22 -14.76
N ASP A 66 8.84 24.06 -15.13
CA ASP A 66 9.87 23.44 -14.27
C ASP A 66 9.44 22.01 -13.84
N SER A 67 8.82 21.30 -14.79
CA SER A 67 8.12 20.05 -14.57
C SER A 67 9.07 18.85 -14.66
N THR A 68 9.03 17.99 -13.65
CA THR A 68 9.92 16.82 -13.55
C THR A 68 9.16 15.53 -13.80
N PRO A 69 9.47 14.75 -14.85
CA PRO A 69 8.85 13.46 -15.08
C PRO A 69 9.47 12.38 -14.18
N TYR A 70 8.63 11.52 -13.61
CA TYR A 70 9.05 10.42 -12.74
C TYR A 70 8.83 9.07 -13.42
N PHE A 71 9.85 8.21 -13.32
CA PHE A 71 9.83 6.84 -13.81
C PHE A 71 10.33 5.89 -12.73
N ALA A 72 9.79 4.67 -12.71
CA ALA A 72 10.28 3.57 -11.90
C ALA A 72 10.78 2.43 -12.79
N ILE A 73 11.85 1.79 -12.34
CA ILE A 73 12.47 0.66 -13.01
C ILE A 73 12.95 -0.33 -11.95
N ASP A 74 12.67 -1.62 -12.17
CA ASP A 74 13.23 -2.70 -11.35
C ASP A 74 14.62 -3.07 -11.85
N VAL A 75 15.64 -2.70 -11.11
CA VAL A 75 17.00 -2.80 -11.61
C VAL A 75 17.64 -4.17 -11.34
N ASP A 76 17.02 -5.04 -10.51
CA ASP A 76 17.63 -6.29 -10.01
C ASP A 76 19.10 -6.06 -9.53
N ASP A 77 19.88 -7.10 -9.23
CA ASP A 77 21.34 -6.99 -8.98
C ASP A 77 22.16 -6.65 -10.26
N ARG A 78 21.66 -5.74 -11.10
CA ARG A 78 22.35 -5.30 -12.32
C ARG A 78 23.23 -4.10 -12.00
N ASP A 79 24.43 -4.09 -12.58
CA ASP A 79 25.31 -2.93 -12.55
C ASP A 79 24.66 -1.78 -13.36
N LEU A 80 24.04 -0.84 -12.64
CA LEU A 80 23.55 0.39 -13.25
C LEU A 80 24.69 1.40 -13.42
N LYS A 81 24.80 1.94 -14.63
CA LYS A 81 25.57 3.15 -14.88
C LYS A 81 24.61 4.32 -15.01
N VAL A 82 24.60 5.22 -14.03
CA VAL A 82 23.78 6.43 -14.04
C VAL A 82 24.59 7.56 -14.69
N GLY A 83 24.51 7.65 -16.03
CA GLY A 83 25.25 8.64 -16.82
C GLY A 83 26.77 8.45 -16.75
N ASP A 84 27.52 9.55 -17.00
CA ASP A 84 28.99 9.56 -16.94
C ASP A 84 29.55 9.70 -15.50
N LYS A 85 28.67 9.79 -14.49
CA LYS A 85 29.06 9.95 -13.09
C LYS A 85 28.96 8.62 -12.37
N GLN A 86 30.04 8.22 -11.72
CA GLN A 86 30.02 7.10 -10.79
C GLN A 86 29.31 7.53 -9.51
N VAL A 87 28.00 7.28 -9.44
CA VAL A 87 27.22 7.45 -8.21
C VAL A 87 27.34 6.16 -7.40
N SER A 88 27.75 6.26 -6.14
CA SER A 88 27.71 5.13 -5.21
C SER A 88 26.27 4.97 -4.74
N LEU A 89 25.66 3.84 -5.06
CA LEU A 89 24.32 3.46 -4.60
C LEU A 89 24.44 2.27 -3.65
N GLU A 90 23.53 2.18 -2.69
CA GLU A 90 23.41 1.03 -1.79
C GLU A 90 21.96 0.55 -1.74
N TRP A 91 21.78 -0.75 -1.51
CA TRP A 91 20.47 -1.33 -1.28
C TRP A 91 20.02 -1.04 0.14
N VAL A 92 18.82 -0.49 0.29
CA VAL A 92 18.23 -0.15 1.59
C VAL A 92 16.89 -0.84 1.75
N ASP A 93 16.60 -1.33 2.96
CA ASP A 93 15.27 -1.81 3.29
C ASP A 93 14.23 -0.68 3.10
N PRO A 94 13.16 -0.91 2.33
CA PRO A 94 12.24 0.16 1.97
C PRO A 94 11.47 0.71 3.18
N ARG A 95 11.20 -0.10 4.21
CA ARG A 95 10.50 0.38 5.41
C ARG A 95 11.40 1.29 6.26
N ALA A 96 12.70 0.98 6.29
CA ALA A 96 13.70 1.86 6.88
C ALA A 96 13.84 3.16 6.08
N ALA A 97 13.93 3.08 4.76
CA ALA A 97 14.16 4.21 3.87
C ALA A 97 13.03 5.27 3.93
N VAL A 98 11.77 4.82 4.09
CA VAL A 98 10.62 5.73 4.21
C VAL A 98 10.77 6.68 5.41
N SER A 99 11.49 6.30 6.46
CA SER A 99 11.72 7.19 7.62
C SER A 99 12.60 8.42 7.30
N SER A 100 13.37 8.39 6.21
CA SER A 100 14.17 9.52 5.75
C SER A 100 13.54 10.30 4.59
N MET A 101 12.40 9.84 4.06
CA MET A 101 11.67 10.49 2.97
C MET A 101 10.69 11.53 3.51
N ASP A 102 10.49 12.61 2.77
CA ASP A 102 9.31 13.45 3.01
C ASP A 102 8.02 12.77 2.51
N HIS A 103 6.86 13.39 2.78
CA HIS A 103 5.56 12.81 2.41
C HIS A 103 5.39 12.65 0.89
N PHE A 104 6.00 13.54 0.11
CA PHE A 104 5.91 13.52 -1.35
C PHE A 104 6.80 12.41 -1.92
N GLU A 105 8.06 12.33 -1.46
CA GLU A 105 9.00 11.27 -1.80
C GLU A 105 8.46 9.89 -1.42
N ALA A 106 7.90 9.74 -0.22
CA ALA A 106 7.27 8.49 0.23
C ALA A 106 6.05 8.11 -0.62
N GLY A 107 5.27 9.10 -1.08
CA GLY A 107 4.16 8.91 -2.00
C GLY A 107 4.62 8.38 -3.36
N ILE A 108 5.65 9.00 -3.94
CA ILE A 108 6.27 8.55 -5.19
C ILE A 108 6.83 7.14 -5.04
N PHE A 109 7.54 6.87 -3.95
CA PHE A 109 8.08 5.55 -3.67
C PHE A 109 6.97 4.49 -3.58
N ALA A 110 5.87 4.79 -2.89
CA ALA A 110 4.75 3.86 -2.76
C ALA A 110 4.11 3.55 -4.11
N GLU A 111 3.87 4.57 -4.94
CA GLU A 111 3.37 4.42 -6.30
C GLU A 111 4.31 3.59 -7.17
N ALA A 112 5.60 3.92 -7.17
CA ALA A 112 6.65 3.19 -7.88
C ALA A 112 6.67 1.71 -7.50
N ARG A 113 6.72 1.43 -6.20
CA ARG A 113 6.82 0.07 -5.67
C ARG A 113 5.60 -0.75 -6.04
N THR A 114 4.39 -0.20 -5.88
CA THR A 114 3.13 -0.89 -6.20
C THR A 114 3.00 -1.19 -7.70
N LEU A 115 3.31 -0.22 -8.57
CA LEU A 115 3.19 -0.43 -10.02
C LEU A 115 4.24 -1.40 -10.55
N VAL A 116 5.48 -1.30 -10.09
CA VAL A 116 6.55 -2.25 -10.45
C VAL A 116 6.18 -3.66 -9.98
N ASP A 117 5.76 -3.81 -8.72
CA ASP A 117 5.32 -5.10 -8.16
C ASP A 117 4.16 -5.70 -8.96
N TRP A 118 3.15 -4.89 -9.29
CA TRP A 118 1.98 -5.32 -10.03
C TRP A 118 2.34 -5.80 -11.44
N ASN A 119 3.14 -5.03 -12.18
CA ASN A 119 3.61 -5.42 -13.52
C ASN A 119 4.43 -6.71 -13.48
N MET A 120 5.24 -6.90 -12.43
CA MET A 120 6.10 -8.08 -12.28
C MET A 120 5.34 -9.34 -11.86
N ARG A 121 4.34 -9.23 -10.97
CA ARG A 121 3.59 -10.40 -10.48
C ARG A 121 2.50 -10.87 -11.45
N ASN A 122 1.84 -9.97 -12.17
CA ASN A 122 0.66 -10.29 -12.98
C ASN A 122 1.01 -10.70 -14.42
N LYS A 123 1.83 -11.74 -14.56
CA LYS A 123 2.40 -12.18 -15.86
C LYS A 123 1.39 -12.83 -16.82
N PHE A 124 0.23 -13.26 -16.32
CA PHE A 124 -0.76 -14.01 -17.08
C PHE A 124 -2.16 -13.43 -16.89
N CYS A 125 -2.97 -13.54 -17.94
CA CYS A 125 -4.34 -13.04 -18.02
C CYS A 125 -5.29 -13.92 -17.20
N PRO A 126 -5.96 -13.38 -16.17
CA PRO A 126 -6.96 -14.13 -15.40
C PRO A 126 -8.12 -14.65 -16.27
N GLY A 127 -8.44 -13.97 -17.36
CA GLY A 127 -9.54 -14.36 -18.24
C GLY A 127 -9.27 -15.56 -19.15
N CYS A 128 -8.02 -15.85 -19.51
CA CYS A 128 -7.71 -16.96 -20.43
C CYS A 128 -6.35 -17.66 -20.23
N GLY A 129 -5.55 -17.26 -19.25
CA GLY A 129 -4.21 -17.80 -18.99
C GLY A 129 -3.11 -17.38 -19.97
N GLY A 130 -3.42 -16.57 -20.99
CA GLY A 130 -2.42 -16.03 -21.93
C GLY A 130 -1.46 -15.06 -21.25
N ARG A 131 -0.26 -14.83 -21.80
CA ARG A 131 0.69 -13.86 -21.21
C ARG A 131 0.14 -12.43 -21.25
N HIS A 132 0.44 -11.65 -20.22
CA HIS A 132 0.21 -10.21 -20.25
C HIS A 132 1.40 -9.47 -20.88
N TYR A 133 1.11 -8.30 -21.42
CA TYR A 133 2.10 -7.27 -21.72
C TYR A 133 1.65 -5.94 -21.12
N SER A 134 2.62 -5.13 -20.71
CA SER A 134 2.35 -3.80 -20.16
C SER A 134 1.96 -2.81 -21.25
N MET A 135 0.97 -1.98 -20.93
CA MET A 135 0.41 -0.90 -21.73
C MET A 135 0.30 0.35 -20.86
N TRP A 136 0.11 1.50 -21.49
CA TRP A 136 -0.04 2.80 -20.81
C TRP A 136 1.10 3.03 -19.81
N ALA A 137 2.33 2.80 -20.27
CA ALA A 137 3.54 2.98 -19.49
C ALA A 137 3.50 2.35 -18.08
N GLY A 138 2.91 1.16 -17.94
CA GLY A 138 2.84 0.44 -16.66
C GLY A 138 1.47 0.45 -15.98
N TRP A 139 0.49 1.21 -16.47
CA TRP A 139 -0.83 1.38 -15.83
C TRP A 139 -1.92 0.43 -16.34
N LYS A 140 -1.59 -0.40 -17.32
CA LYS A 140 -2.52 -1.40 -17.84
C LYS A 140 -1.79 -2.66 -18.26
N LEU A 141 -2.37 -3.81 -17.98
CA LEU A 141 -1.95 -5.09 -18.54
C LEU A 141 -2.95 -5.53 -19.60
N ALA A 142 -2.45 -5.90 -20.77
CA ALA A 142 -3.26 -6.43 -21.87
C ALA A 142 -2.85 -7.85 -22.21
N CYS A 143 -3.83 -8.67 -22.63
CA CYS A 143 -3.56 -10.06 -22.99
C CYS A 143 -2.86 -10.13 -24.35
N SER A 144 -1.73 -10.83 -24.42
CA SER A 144 -0.99 -11.05 -25.66
C SER A 144 -1.79 -11.83 -26.70
N THR A 145 -2.83 -12.56 -26.26
CA THR A 145 -3.70 -13.30 -27.18
C THR A 145 -4.55 -12.38 -28.07
N LEU A 146 -4.70 -11.11 -27.66
CA LEU A 146 -5.44 -10.05 -28.37
C LEU A 146 -4.55 -9.23 -29.30
N LEU A 147 -3.27 -9.58 -29.48
CA LEU A 147 -2.39 -8.91 -30.43
C LEU A 147 -2.80 -9.23 -31.88
N PRO A 148 -2.84 -8.26 -32.80
CA PRO A 148 -3.35 -8.45 -34.18
C PRO A 148 -2.68 -9.58 -34.97
N TRP A 149 -1.40 -9.85 -34.67
CA TRP A 149 -0.60 -10.91 -35.32
C TRP A 149 -0.74 -12.27 -34.62
N ASN A 150 -1.48 -12.38 -33.52
CA ASN A 150 -1.76 -13.65 -32.90
C ASN A 150 -2.87 -14.37 -33.68
N THR A 151 -2.55 -15.56 -34.19
CA THR A 151 -3.41 -16.35 -35.09
C THR A 151 -4.74 -16.77 -34.46
N ASN A 152 -4.89 -16.69 -33.14
CA ASN A 152 -6.14 -16.94 -32.42
C ASN A 152 -7.21 -15.86 -32.67
N ILE A 153 -6.86 -14.66 -33.15
CA ILE A 153 -7.86 -13.62 -33.52
C ILE A 153 -8.48 -13.91 -34.89
N THR A 154 -7.72 -14.54 -35.79
CA THR A 154 -8.17 -14.95 -37.13
C THR A 154 -8.67 -16.39 -37.20
N GLY A 155 -8.51 -17.16 -36.12
CA GLY A 155 -8.97 -18.54 -36.01
C GLY A 155 -10.39 -18.64 -35.45
N SER A 156 -11.02 -19.81 -35.59
CA SER A 156 -12.38 -20.13 -35.08
C SER A 156 -12.44 -20.36 -33.56
N GLY A 157 -11.43 -19.93 -32.80
CA GLY A 157 -11.35 -20.10 -31.36
C GLY A 157 -12.08 -19.00 -30.58
N PRO A 158 -12.43 -19.23 -29.31
CA PRO A 158 -13.02 -18.19 -28.47
C PRO A 158 -12.01 -17.05 -28.23
N VAL A 159 -12.42 -15.83 -28.53
CA VAL A 159 -11.65 -14.62 -28.21
C VAL A 159 -11.52 -14.50 -26.68
N CYS A 160 -10.34 -14.07 -26.20
CA CYS A 160 -10.12 -13.87 -24.78
C CYS A 160 -11.19 -12.95 -24.18
N PRO A 161 -11.81 -13.31 -23.03
CA PRO A 161 -12.83 -12.49 -22.38
C PRO A 161 -12.36 -11.06 -22.12
N SER A 162 -11.07 -10.88 -21.80
CA SER A 162 -10.47 -9.55 -21.55
C SER A 162 -10.50 -8.60 -22.75
N GLY A 163 -10.77 -9.12 -23.95
CA GLY A 163 -10.91 -8.31 -25.17
C GLY A 163 -12.26 -7.60 -25.28
N LYS A 164 -13.21 -7.85 -24.38
CA LYS A 164 -14.54 -7.25 -24.43
C LYS A 164 -14.91 -6.59 -23.10
N GLY A 165 -14.96 -5.27 -23.13
CA GLY A 165 -15.39 -4.46 -21.99
C GLY A 165 -14.24 -4.08 -21.06
N LEU A 166 -14.59 -3.51 -19.91
CA LEU A 166 -13.64 -3.10 -18.88
C LEU A 166 -13.52 -4.20 -17.83
N HIS A 167 -12.29 -4.56 -17.49
CA HIS A 167 -12.00 -5.55 -16.46
C HIS A 167 -11.01 -4.98 -15.45
N ASN A 168 -11.34 -5.10 -14.17
CA ASN A 168 -10.51 -4.61 -13.07
C ASN A 168 -9.09 -5.20 -13.06
N TYR A 169 -8.94 -6.48 -13.39
CA TYR A 169 -7.64 -7.16 -13.42
C TYR A 169 -6.70 -6.68 -14.54
N ALA A 170 -7.18 -5.82 -15.44
CA ALA A 170 -6.32 -5.14 -16.41
C ALA A 170 -5.66 -3.88 -15.82
N HIS A 171 -6.04 -3.46 -14.61
CA HIS A 171 -5.57 -2.25 -13.94
C HIS A 171 -4.89 -2.58 -12.60
N PRO A 172 -4.00 -1.70 -12.10
CA PRO A 172 -3.35 -1.87 -10.81
C PRO A 172 -4.38 -2.10 -9.70
N ARG A 173 -4.06 -3.05 -8.82
CA ARG A 173 -4.87 -3.36 -7.65
C ARG A 173 -4.47 -2.45 -6.50
N THR A 174 -5.46 -1.97 -5.74
CA THR A 174 -5.26 -1.29 -4.46
C THR A 174 -6.17 -1.96 -3.45
N ASP A 175 -5.59 -2.53 -2.40
CA ASP A 175 -6.32 -3.26 -1.38
C ASP A 175 -6.61 -2.34 -0.18
N PRO A 176 -7.87 -1.94 0.04
CA PRO A 176 -8.24 -1.10 1.17
C PRO A 176 -8.13 -1.86 2.49
N VAL A 177 -7.50 -1.23 3.49
CA VAL A 177 -7.31 -1.77 4.84
C VAL A 177 -7.79 -0.72 5.84
N ALA A 178 -8.70 -1.09 6.74
CA ALA A 178 -9.07 -0.23 7.86
C ALA A 178 -8.08 -0.45 9.00
N ILE A 179 -7.45 0.61 9.51
CA ILE A 179 -6.65 0.57 10.74
C ILE A 179 -7.31 1.43 11.82
N ILE A 180 -7.59 0.80 12.96
CA ILE A 180 -8.60 1.26 13.91
C ILE A 180 -7.95 1.52 15.26
N LEU A 181 -7.96 2.78 15.70
CA LEU A 181 -7.66 3.11 17.08
C LEU A 181 -8.96 3.14 17.89
N THR A 182 -9.19 2.08 18.65
CA THR A 182 -10.37 2.00 19.52
C THR A 182 -10.09 2.70 20.85
N ILE A 183 -10.92 3.67 21.19
CA ILE A 183 -10.85 4.48 22.42
C ILE A 183 -12.00 4.02 23.34
N ASP A 184 -11.73 3.84 24.62
CA ASP A 184 -12.75 3.37 25.55
C ASP A 184 -13.88 4.39 25.73
N GLN A 185 -15.03 3.96 26.25
CA GLN A 185 -16.18 4.83 26.52
C GLN A 185 -15.84 6.03 27.44
N THR A 186 -14.77 5.98 28.22
CA THR A 186 -14.33 7.12 29.05
C THR A 186 -13.46 8.13 28.31
N GLY A 187 -12.80 7.73 27.22
CA GLY A 187 -11.84 8.56 26.47
C GLY A 187 -10.40 8.52 27.01
N GLU A 188 -10.15 7.75 28.08
CA GLU A 188 -8.88 7.73 28.81
C GLU A 188 -8.02 6.52 28.50
N ARG A 189 -8.54 5.54 27.75
CA ARG A 189 -7.79 4.37 27.32
C ARG A 189 -7.96 4.09 25.82
N ILE A 190 -6.94 3.46 25.25
CA ILE A 190 -6.98 2.91 23.88
C ILE A 190 -6.71 1.41 23.90
N LEU A 191 -7.33 0.68 22.99
CA LEU A 191 -7.06 -0.74 22.79
C LEU A 191 -5.94 -0.89 21.77
N LEU A 192 -4.90 -1.64 22.13
CA LEU A 192 -3.83 -2.01 21.21
C LEU A 192 -3.65 -3.53 21.23
N GLY A 193 -3.37 -4.09 20.06
CA GLY A 193 -3.09 -5.51 19.84
C GLY A 193 -1.66 -5.76 19.38
N ARG A 194 -1.23 -7.01 19.49
CA ARG A 194 0.01 -7.49 18.88
C ARG A 194 -0.19 -8.88 18.30
N SER A 195 0.35 -9.11 17.10
CA SER A 195 0.47 -10.45 16.54
C SER A 195 1.80 -11.09 16.94
N ARG A 196 1.89 -12.42 16.83
CA ARG A 196 3.16 -13.15 17.06
C ARG A 196 4.28 -12.73 16.12
N LYS A 197 3.92 -12.17 14.95
CA LYS A 197 4.86 -11.77 13.90
C LYS A 197 5.59 -10.47 14.22
N PHE A 198 5.02 -9.64 15.11
CA PHE A 198 5.64 -8.37 15.46
C PHE A 198 6.91 -8.54 16.29
N PRO A 199 7.84 -7.57 16.25
CA PRO A 199 8.93 -7.52 17.21
C PRO A 199 8.40 -7.60 18.65
N PRO A 200 9.15 -8.22 19.57
CA PRO A 200 8.73 -8.32 20.96
C PRO A 200 8.34 -6.96 21.53
N LYS A 201 7.21 -6.95 22.24
CA LYS A 201 6.63 -5.81 22.94
C LYS A 201 6.09 -4.69 22.03
N LEU A 202 6.03 -4.86 20.71
CA LEU A 202 5.35 -3.90 19.83
C LEU A 202 3.83 -4.12 19.86
N TYR A 203 3.08 -3.10 20.28
CA TYR A 203 1.62 -3.05 20.20
C TYR A 203 1.20 -1.97 19.21
N SER A 204 0.15 -2.25 18.42
CA SER A 204 -0.37 -1.37 17.38
C SER A 204 -1.90 -1.27 17.47
N ALA A 205 -2.45 -0.27 16.80
CA ALA A 205 -3.85 -0.28 16.38
C ALA A 205 -4.14 -1.55 15.56
N LEU A 206 -5.37 -2.06 15.67
CA LEU A 206 -5.85 -3.25 14.98
C LEU A 206 -6.16 -2.89 13.52
N ALA A 207 -6.02 -3.84 12.61
CA ALA A 207 -6.20 -3.56 11.20
C ALA A 207 -6.55 -4.79 10.40
N GLY A 208 -7.50 -4.64 9.48
CA GLY A 208 -7.84 -5.70 8.56
C GLY A 208 -8.41 -5.21 7.23
N PHE A 209 -8.53 -6.14 6.30
CA PHE A 209 -8.92 -5.86 4.94
C PHE A 209 -10.43 -5.62 4.85
N LEU A 210 -10.82 -4.68 4.01
CA LEU A 210 -12.22 -4.53 3.63
C LEU A 210 -12.67 -5.76 2.84
N GLU A 211 -13.83 -6.33 3.19
CA GLU A 211 -14.42 -7.43 2.43
C GLU A 211 -15.23 -6.94 1.21
N PRO A 212 -15.46 -7.80 0.19
CA PRO A 212 -16.30 -7.44 -0.94
C PRO A 212 -17.72 -7.03 -0.52
N ALA A 213 -18.16 -5.87 -1.01
CA ALA A 213 -19.46 -5.27 -0.70
C ALA A 213 -19.66 -4.84 0.77
N GLU A 214 -18.55 -4.66 1.50
CA GLU A 214 -18.55 -4.11 2.86
C GLU A 214 -18.34 -2.58 2.83
N THR A 215 -18.98 -1.86 3.76
CA THR A 215 -18.65 -0.44 4.02
C THR A 215 -17.41 -0.35 4.92
N PHE A 216 -16.73 0.79 4.96
CA PHE A 216 -15.60 0.92 5.87
C PHE A 216 -16.05 0.83 7.33
N GLU A 217 -17.20 1.39 7.64
CA GLU A 217 -17.80 1.34 8.97
C GLU A 217 -18.13 -0.10 9.38
N ASP A 218 -18.70 -0.90 8.49
CA ASP A 218 -18.96 -2.32 8.75
C ASP A 218 -17.66 -3.12 8.94
N CYS A 219 -16.61 -2.82 8.14
CA CYS A 219 -15.29 -3.40 8.30
C CYS A 219 -14.70 -3.09 9.68
N VAL A 220 -14.79 -1.85 10.14
CA VAL A 220 -14.37 -1.48 11.49
C VAL A 220 -15.13 -2.29 12.55
N VAL A 221 -16.45 -2.45 12.40
CA VAL A 221 -17.25 -3.26 13.35
C VAL A 221 -16.85 -4.73 13.32
N ARG A 222 -16.65 -5.31 12.12
CA ARG A 222 -16.29 -6.72 11.93
C ARG A 222 -14.91 -7.02 12.50
N GLU A 223 -13.88 -6.27 12.10
CA GLU A 223 -12.50 -6.48 12.53
C GLU A 223 -12.36 -6.39 14.06
N MET A 224 -13.01 -5.39 14.68
CA MET A 224 -12.99 -5.24 16.14
C MET A 224 -13.73 -6.36 16.87
N TRP A 225 -14.74 -6.96 16.23
CA TRP A 225 -15.43 -8.12 16.78
C TRP A 225 -14.61 -9.40 16.62
N GLU A 226 -14.00 -9.63 15.45
CA GLU A 226 -13.24 -10.84 15.11
C GLU A 226 -11.93 -10.93 15.91
N GLU A 227 -11.14 -9.86 15.97
CA GLU A 227 -9.81 -9.92 16.60
C GLU A 227 -9.86 -9.88 18.14
N VAL A 228 -10.83 -9.15 18.71
CA VAL A 228 -10.84 -8.84 20.15
C VAL A 228 -12.21 -8.92 20.83
N GLY A 229 -13.29 -9.20 20.08
CA GLY A 229 -14.65 -9.32 20.63
C GLY A 229 -15.21 -8.01 21.20
N VAL A 230 -14.66 -6.85 20.82
CA VAL A 230 -15.09 -5.54 21.34
C VAL A 230 -16.14 -4.95 20.42
N LYS A 231 -17.29 -4.58 20.99
CA LYS A 231 -18.31 -3.80 20.26
C LYS A 231 -17.84 -2.37 20.14
N VAL A 232 -17.98 -1.81 18.93
CA VAL A 232 -17.58 -0.45 18.63
C VAL A 232 -18.70 0.41 18.03
N TRP A 233 -18.61 1.72 18.24
CA TRP A 233 -19.52 2.75 17.73
C TRP A 233 -18.77 4.08 17.54
N GLY A 234 -19.46 5.13 17.05
CA GLY A 234 -18.83 6.46 16.87
C GLY A 234 -17.63 6.43 15.91
N ILE A 235 -17.79 5.72 14.78
CA ILE A 235 -16.70 5.47 13.82
C ILE A 235 -16.40 6.76 13.06
N GLN A 236 -15.15 7.22 13.14
CA GLN A 236 -14.71 8.46 12.54
C GLN A 236 -13.46 8.25 11.68
N TYR A 237 -13.55 8.65 10.40
CA TYR A 237 -12.42 8.64 9.49
C TYR A 237 -11.36 9.67 9.88
N HIS A 238 -10.10 9.29 9.76
CA HIS A 238 -8.94 10.17 9.95
C HIS A 238 -8.32 10.60 8.62
N SER A 239 -7.60 9.68 7.97
CA SER A 239 -6.87 9.94 6.72
C SER A 239 -6.45 8.63 6.05
N GLY A 240 -5.89 8.71 4.84
CA GLY A 240 -5.34 7.59 4.10
C GLY A 240 -3.83 7.65 4.00
N GLN A 241 -3.17 6.50 4.05
CA GLN A 241 -1.74 6.34 3.84
C GLN A 241 -1.48 5.16 2.89
N PRO A 242 -0.81 5.38 1.76
CA PRO A 242 -0.33 4.29 0.92
C PRO A 242 0.61 3.37 1.70
N TRP A 243 0.41 2.06 1.59
CA TRP A 243 1.24 1.04 2.22
C TRP A 243 1.65 0.00 1.16
N PRO A 244 2.79 0.21 0.48
CA PRO A 244 3.17 -0.50 -0.74
C PRO A 244 3.75 -1.90 -0.49
N TYR A 245 3.04 -2.70 0.34
CA TYR A 245 3.45 -4.04 0.76
C TYR A 245 2.25 -5.02 0.74
N PRO A 246 1.81 -5.48 -0.46
CA PRO A 246 2.32 -5.11 -1.78
C PRO A 246 1.64 -3.87 -2.39
N ALA A 247 0.35 -3.65 -2.09
CA ALA A 247 -0.46 -2.61 -2.74
C ALA A 247 -1.64 -2.15 -1.86
N ASN A 248 -1.40 -1.98 -0.56
CA ASN A 248 -2.46 -1.66 0.39
C ASN A 248 -2.66 -0.14 0.47
N LEU A 249 -3.91 0.28 0.73
CA LEU A 249 -4.23 1.64 1.14
C LEU A 249 -4.77 1.58 2.57
N MET A 250 -3.93 2.01 3.52
CA MET A 250 -4.29 2.05 4.94
C MET A 250 -5.17 3.26 5.19
N LEU A 251 -6.36 3.04 5.73
CA LEU A 251 -7.33 4.07 6.07
C LEU A 251 -7.45 4.11 7.58
N GLY A 252 -7.06 5.23 8.18
CA GLY A 252 -7.11 5.44 9.62
C GLY A 252 -8.52 5.73 10.09
N TRP A 253 -8.93 5.03 11.14
CA TRP A 253 -10.22 5.19 11.79
C TRP A 253 -10.06 5.28 13.30
N TYR A 254 -10.92 6.07 13.91
CA TYR A 254 -11.16 6.01 15.33
C TYR A 254 -12.52 5.40 15.58
N ALA A 255 -12.65 4.68 16.69
CA ALA A 255 -13.92 4.15 17.14
C ALA A 255 -13.98 4.17 18.67
N ARG A 256 -15.19 4.22 19.22
CA ARG A 256 -15.46 4.03 20.64
C ARG A 256 -15.66 2.55 20.91
N GLY A 257 -15.15 2.03 22.02
CA GLY A 257 -15.30 0.62 22.39
C GLY A 257 -15.59 0.40 23.87
N ASP A 258 -16.32 -0.68 24.19
CA ASP A 258 -16.68 -1.03 25.56
C ASP A 258 -15.52 -1.75 26.28
N SER A 259 -14.78 -1.02 27.11
CA SER A 259 -13.66 -1.57 27.88
C SER A 259 -14.08 -2.40 29.10
N ASN A 260 -15.39 -2.52 29.39
CA ASN A 260 -15.89 -3.33 30.51
C ASN A 260 -16.09 -4.80 30.12
N LYS A 261 -15.94 -5.14 28.84
CA LYS A 261 -16.01 -6.51 28.33
C LYS A 261 -14.63 -7.13 28.30
N GLU A 262 -14.60 -8.45 28.44
CA GLU A 262 -13.40 -9.24 28.29
C GLU A 262 -12.97 -9.24 26.82
N ILE A 263 -11.67 -9.04 26.60
CA ILE A 263 -11.03 -9.16 25.30
C ILE A 263 -10.99 -10.64 24.91
N ARG A 264 -11.47 -10.96 23.71
CA ARG A 264 -11.58 -12.32 23.18
C ARG A 264 -10.64 -12.50 21.99
N LEU A 265 -9.52 -13.18 22.20
CA LEU A 265 -8.53 -13.47 21.14
C LEU A 265 -8.72 -14.86 20.49
N ASP A 266 -9.73 -15.61 20.92
CA ASP A 266 -10.00 -16.99 20.50
C ASP A 266 -10.80 -17.08 19.18
N LEU A 267 -11.36 -15.95 18.74
CA LEU A 267 -12.30 -15.87 17.62
C LEU A 267 -11.63 -16.08 16.25
N ASP A 268 -10.50 -15.44 15.99
CA ASP A 268 -9.70 -15.63 14.76
C ASP A 268 -8.29 -16.20 15.02
N ASN A 269 -7.77 -16.06 16.26
CA ASN A 269 -6.43 -16.43 16.69
C ASN A 269 -5.27 -15.72 15.95
N GLU A 270 -5.50 -14.52 15.40
CA GLU A 270 -4.46 -13.73 14.75
C GLU A 270 -3.57 -12.97 15.75
N LEU A 271 -4.17 -12.50 16.84
CA LEU A 271 -3.46 -11.76 17.89
C LEU A 271 -2.87 -12.70 18.95
N GLU A 272 -1.66 -12.35 19.40
CA GLU A 272 -1.00 -12.97 20.55
C GLU A 272 -1.50 -12.37 21.88
N ASP A 273 -1.76 -11.06 21.89
CA ASP A 273 -2.18 -10.31 23.07
C ASP A 273 -2.86 -9.00 22.65
N ALA A 274 -3.83 -8.53 23.42
CA ALA A 274 -4.44 -7.20 23.26
C ALA A 274 -4.87 -6.63 24.61
N LYS A 275 -4.64 -5.34 24.81
CA LYS A 275 -4.78 -4.66 26.10
C LYS A 275 -5.24 -3.22 25.95
N TRP A 276 -5.96 -2.74 26.96
CA TRP A 276 -6.28 -1.34 27.12
C TRP A 276 -5.11 -0.61 27.77
N PHE A 277 -4.61 0.45 27.13
CA PHE A 277 -3.52 1.29 27.59
C PHE A 277 -4.05 2.68 27.95
N THR A 278 -3.61 3.20 29.09
CA THR A 278 -3.94 4.54 29.56
C THR A 278 -3.15 5.60 28.80
N ARG A 279 -3.70 6.82 28.78
CA ARG A 279 -3.01 7.98 28.20
C ARG A 279 -1.63 8.22 28.80
N GLY A 280 -1.48 8.04 30.11
CA GLY A 280 -0.21 8.19 30.81
C GLY A 280 0.85 7.18 30.37
N GLU A 281 0.47 5.90 30.17
CA GLU A 281 1.38 4.87 29.65
C GLU A 281 1.87 5.22 28.24
N ILE A 282 0.96 5.65 27.37
CA ILE A 282 1.28 6.01 25.98
C ILE A 282 2.17 7.25 25.91
N LEU A 283 1.87 8.30 26.67
CA LEU A 283 2.73 9.49 26.75
C LEU A 283 4.13 9.14 27.31
N GLY A 284 4.20 8.20 28.26
CA GLY A 284 5.47 7.67 28.75
C GLY A 284 6.30 7.01 27.65
N ILE A 285 5.66 6.20 26.78
CA ILE A 285 6.33 5.57 25.63
C ILE A 285 6.74 6.59 24.58
N LEU A 286 5.89 7.56 24.25
CA LEU A 286 6.21 8.64 23.29
C LEU A 286 7.40 9.49 23.76
N GLY A 287 7.52 9.71 25.08
CA GLY A 287 8.68 10.40 25.68
C GLY A 287 9.95 9.54 25.78
N HIS A 288 9.85 8.22 25.54
CA HIS A 288 10.98 7.31 25.67
C HIS A 288 11.85 7.29 24.39
N ALA A 289 13.17 7.37 24.54
CA ALA A 289 14.12 7.49 23.42
C ALA A 289 14.07 6.35 22.38
N THR A 290 13.50 5.21 22.75
CA THR A 290 13.34 4.01 21.91
C THR A 290 11.89 3.52 21.83
N GLY A 291 10.92 4.23 22.41
CA GLY A 291 9.52 3.80 22.49
C GLY A 291 8.84 3.64 21.13
N THR A 292 9.26 4.44 20.15
CA THR A 292 8.77 4.43 18.77
C THR A 292 9.80 3.90 17.76
N LYS A 293 11.02 3.57 18.22
CA LYS A 293 12.10 3.08 17.35
C LYS A 293 11.92 1.59 17.12
N LEU A 294 11.60 1.24 15.88
CA LEU A 294 11.64 -0.12 15.36
C LEU A 294 13.02 -0.35 14.73
N ASP A 295 13.71 -1.41 15.15
CA ASP A 295 14.88 -1.87 14.40
C ASP A 295 14.38 -2.49 13.10
N SER A 296 14.54 -1.76 11.99
CA SER A 296 14.01 -2.13 10.67
C SER A 296 14.55 -3.46 10.17
N LYS A 297 15.77 -3.83 10.57
CA LYS A 297 16.38 -5.12 10.21
C LYS A 297 15.61 -6.28 10.84
N THR A 298 15.33 -6.19 12.14
CA THR A 298 14.53 -7.17 12.89
C THR A 298 13.07 -7.23 12.40
N PHE A 299 12.50 -6.10 11.95
CA PHE A 299 11.12 -6.03 11.45
C PHE A 299 10.98 -6.66 10.06
N SER A 300 11.90 -6.37 9.12
CA SER A 300 11.86 -6.90 7.77
C SER A 300 12.26 -8.38 7.70
N GLU A 301 13.28 -8.81 8.44
CA GLU A 301 13.68 -10.24 8.51
C GLU A 301 12.52 -11.13 8.97
N LYS A 302 11.76 -10.71 9.98
CA LYS A 302 10.60 -11.48 10.48
C LYS A 302 9.38 -11.44 9.57
N MET A 303 9.20 -10.38 8.78
CA MET A 303 8.12 -10.28 7.80
C MET A 303 8.42 -11.07 6.52
N GLU A 304 9.69 -11.16 6.11
CA GLU A 304 10.16 -11.90 4.93
C GLU A 304 10.21 -13.42 5.16
N GLU A 305 10.68 -13.88 6.32
CA GLU A 305 10.70 -15.31 6.70
C GLU A 305 9.31 -15.98 6.59
N ASP A 306 8.23 -15.20 6.71
CA ASP A 306 6.85 -15.70 6.67
C ASP A 306 6.18 -15.70 5.29
N GLN A 307 6.65 -14.92 4.30
CA GLN A 307 6.22 -15.12 2.91
C GLN A 307 6.60 -16.53 2.41
N ASP A 308 7.73 -17.06 2.91
CA ASP A 308 8.21 -18.41 2.61
C ASP A 308 7.62 -19.49 3.54
N ARG A 309 7.28 -19.17 4.80
CA ARG A 309 6.67 -20.13 5.76
C ARG A 309 5.17 -20.36 5.59
N ALA A 310 4.44 -19.56 4.82
CA ALA A 310 3.05 -19.82 4.46
C ALA A 310 2.81 -21.20 3.79
N LEU A 311 3.89 -21.93 3.46
CA LEU A 311 3.88 -23.30 2.94
C LEU A 311 4.07 -24.41 3.99
N LYS A 312 4.36 -24.11 5.27
CA LYS A 312 4.64 -25.14 6.30
C LYS A 312 4.23 -24.71 7.69
N ASP A 313 3.05 -25.16 8.13
CA ASP A 313 2.58 -24.96 9.49
C ASP A 313 2.57 -26.26 10.31
N LYS A 314 3.12 -26.22 11.54
CA LYS A 314 2.38 -26.50 12.79
C LYS A 314 3.21 -26.43 14.09
N LYS A 315 2.61 -25.67 15.03
CA LYS A 315 2.52 -25.76 16.51
C LYS A 315 3.76 -25.51 17.39
N ASP A 316 3.63 -24.56 18.33
CA ASP A 316 3.53 -24.81 19.79
C ASP A 316 3.14 -23.53 20.60
N GLN A 317 2.63 -23.73 21.83
CA GLN A 317 2.12 -22.72 22.79
C GLN A 317 2.93 -22.76 24.10
N ILE A 318 3.32 -21.62 24.72
CA ILE A 318 3.57 -21.47 26.19
C ILE A 318 3.47 -19.97 26.65
N PRO A 319 3.49 -19.56 27.96
CA PRO A 319 2.44 -18.76 28.60
C PRO A 319 2.86 -17.36 29.14
N ILE A 320 1.84 -16.60 29.56
CA ILE A 320 1.84 -15.16 29.93
C ILE A 320 2.36 -14.90 31.36
N SER A 321 3.05 -13.77 31.58
CA SER A 321 3.49 -13.26 32.91
C SER A 321 2.95 -11.83 33.21
N PRO A 322 2.78 -11.44 34.50
CA PRO A 322 2.09 -10.20 34.91
C PRO A 322 3.02 -8.97 35.06
N PRO A 323 2.47 -7.73 35.17
CA PRO A 323 3.23 -6.50 34.95
C PRO A 323 3.95 -5.98 36.21
N VAL A 324 5.09 -5.30 36.00
CA VAL A 324 5.87 -4.60 37.04
C VAL A 324 6.15 -3.16 36.61
N LYS A 325 6.17 -2.25 37.60
CA LYS A 325 6.32 -0.79 37.52
C LYS A 325 7.67 -0.33 36.94
N GLY A 326 7.63 0.71 36.10
CA GLY A 326 8.78 1.27 35.39
C GLY A 326 9.70 2.20 36.19
N SER A 327 10.94 2.31 35.69
CA SER A 327 11.91 3.38 35.96
C SER A 327 12.79 3.64 34.73
N ASP A 328 13.17 4.91 34.52
CA ASP A 328 14.03 5.42 33.43
C ASP A 328 15.37 4.70 33.23
N LYS A 329 15.86 4.69 31.96
CA LYS A 329 17.12 4.11 31.40
C LYS A 329 17.12 2.63 31.00
N GLY A 330 15.98 1.96 31.06
CA GLY A 330 15.80 0.58 30.59
C GLY A 330 15.23 0.47 29.16
N GLU A 331 15.09 -0.77 28.66
CA GLU A 331 14.21 -1.02 27.52
C GLU A 331 12.76 -0.72 27.93
N PRO A 332 11.94 -0.05 27.08
CA PRO A 332 10.57 0.27 27.48
C PRO A 332 9.73 -1.00 27.70
N ASP A 333 8.72 -0.88 28.56
CA ASP A 333 7.79 -1.97 28.88
C ASP A 333 7.06 -2.48 27.64
N PHE A 334 6.76 -1.57 26.71
CA PHE A 334 6.25 -1.84 25.38
C PHE A 334 6.68 -0.77 24.39
N ARG A 335 6.44 -1.03 23.10
CA ARG A 335 6.73 -0.12 21.98
C ARG A 335 5.47 0.09 21.17
N ILE A 336 5.43 1.21 20.47
CA ILE A 336 4.36 1.54 19.52
C ILE A 336 4.98 1.90 18.15
N PRO A 337 4.20 1.86 17.06
CA PRO A 337 4.69 2.24 15.74
C PRO A 337 5.23 3.68 15.71
N PRO A 338 6.18 3.99 14.80
CA PRO A 338 6.67 5.34 14.61
C PRO A 338 5.55 6.26 14.15
N ASP A 339 5.76 7.55 14.35
CA ASP A 339 4.79 8.59 14.02
C ASP A 339 4.65 8.88 12.51
N SER A 340 5.47 8.22 11.69
CA SER A 340 5.32 8.13 10.25
C SER A 340 4.34 7.04 9.81
N ALA A 341 4.03 6.06 10.66
CA ALA A 341 3.06 5.00 10.37
C ALA A 341 1.65 5.42 10.82
N MET A 342 0.61 5.08 10.06
CA MET A 342 -0.78 5.44 10.37
C MET A 342 -1.16 5.11 11.82
N ALA A 343 -0.83 3.91 12.32
CA ALA A 343 -1.05 3.55 13.72
C ALA A 343 -0.42 4.52 14.71
N GLY A 344 0.85 4.91 14.49
CA GLY A 344 1.57 5.83 15.35
C GLY A 344 1.01 7.25 15.28
N VAL A 345 0.55 7.69 14.10
CA VAL A 345 -0.18 8.96 13.93
C VAL A 345 -1.46 8.94 14.78
N LEU A 346 -2.29 7.90 14.63
CA LEU A 346 -3.56 7.81 15.36
C LEU A 346 -3.33 7.82 16.87
N ILE A 347 -2.38 7.01 17.36
CA ILE A 347 -2.03 6.88 18.79
C ILE A 347 -1.55 8.22 19.35
N ARG A 348 -0.64 8.91 18.65
CA ARG A 348 -0.12 10.21 19.07
C ARG A 348 -1.21 11.27 19.12
N ASP A 349 -2.03 11.36 18.06
CA ASP A 349 -3.07 12.38 17.98
C ASP A 349 -4.12 12.20 19.07
N TRP A 350 -4.47 10.94 19.42
CA TRP A 350 -5.25 10.67 20.62
C TRP A 350 -4.49 11.11 21.88
N ALA A 351 -3.26 10.63 22.10
CA ALA A 351 -2.50 10.85 23.33
C ALA A 351 -2.29 12.35 23.66
N GLU A 352 -2.03 13.17 22.64
CA GLU A 352 -1.84 14.62 22.73
C GLU A 352 -3.16 15.41 22.79
N GLY A 353 -4.32 14.74 22.71
CA GLY A 353 -5.64 15.39 22.80
C GLY A 353 -6.02 16.20 21.57
N ARG A 354 -5.46 15.86 20.40
CA ARG A 354 -5.81 16.48 19.12
C ARG A 354 -7.15 16.01 18.59
N ILE A 355 -7.68 14.92 19.13
CA ILE A 355 -9.02 14.42 18.86
C ILE A 355 -9.88 14.51 20.10
N LYS A 356 -11.11 14.97 19.87
CA LYS A 356 -12.18 15.04 20.87
C LYS A 356 -13.38 14.33 20.29
N PHE A 357 -13.94 13.39 21.06
CA PHE A 357 -15.24 12.81 20.79
C PHE A 357 -16.28 13.62 21.55
N ASP A 358 -17.43 13.85 20.93
CA ASP A 358 -18.51 14.55 21.59
C ASP A 358 -19.10 13.63 22.67
N ALA A 359 -19.53 14.23 23.79
CA ALA A 359 -20.08 13.47 24.92
C ALA A 359 -21.39 12.74 24.57
N GLU A 360 -22.00 13.06 23.43
CA GLU A 360 -23.22 12.43 22.90
C GLU A 360 -22.93 11.12 22.14
N ASP A 361 -21.65 10.78 21.89
CA ASP A 361 -21.21 9.51 21.29
C ASP A 361 -20.99 8.40 22.35
N VAL A 362 -21.71 8.43 23.48
CA VAL A 362 -21.57 7.48 24.62
C VAL A 362 -22.78 6.59 24.78
#